data_AF-A0A1E7JBY6-F1
#
_entry.id   AF-A0A1E7JBY6-F1
#
_cell.length_a   1.000
_cell.length_b   1.000
_cell.length_c   1.000
_cell.angle_alpha   90.00
_cell.angle_beta   90.00
_cell.angle_gamma   90.00
#
_symmetry.space_group_name_H-M   'P 1'
#
loop_
_entity.id
_entity.type
_entity.pdbx_description
1 polymer ?
#
loop_
_entity_poly.entity_id
_entity_poly.type
_entity_poly.pdbx_seq_one_letter_code
_entity_poly.pdbx_strand_id
1 'polypeptide(L)'
;MKSTKLFWGAAIVVLSIITFSSIAFSSEFEIASVFFEKNATDGDLEAIFAIQAGDEGLETLLVLGPNNRTMINLTTLGGTREYEFESPEPPDQQIIMNAYPEGTYLFVGITLNGEMLVSQDVLSHQLPDTPTLLSPSEEEIGVPLNTIISWSAVPCAVSYFVEVESDEFSFEAKLPCSVTNIGVPDNFLSPDTEYELQICTVSSGGNMHCIETTFTTQ
;
A
#
# COMPACT_ATOMS: atom_id res chain seq x y z
N MET A 1 -28.88 73.08 -51.05
CA MET A 1 -29.53 73.34 -49.75
C MET A 1 -29.45 72.07 -48.92
N LYS A 2 -28.85 72.17 -47.73
CA LYS A 2 -28.77 71.19 -46.61
C LYS A 2 -27.98 69.89 -46.78
N SER A 3 -26.91 69.84 -45.99
CA SER A 3 -26.12 68.70 -45.58
C SER A 3 -26.89 67.74 -44.70
N THR A 4 -26.51 66.46 -44.74
CA THR A 4 -26.63 65.57 -43.57
C THR A 4 -25.45 64.61 -43.57
N LYS A 5 -24.54 64.80 -42.61
CA LYS A 5 -23.52 63.81 -42.24
C LYS A 5 -24.21 62.75 -41.39
N LEU A 6 -24.12 61.48 -41.76
CA LEU A 6 -24.48 60.37 -40.88
C LEU A 6 -23.18 59.70 -40.41
N PHE A 7 -22.90 59.85 -39.12
CA PHE A 7 -21.92 59.06 -38.39
C PHE A 7 -22.52 57.68 -38.12
N TRP A 8 -21.80 56.62 -38.49
CA TRP A 8 -22.03 55.29 -37.93
C TRP A 8 -20.83 54.95 -37.06
N GLY A 9 -21.10 54.86 -35.75
CA GLY A 9 -20.12 54.50 -34.74
C GLY A 9 -19.69 53.03 -34.89
N ALA A 10 -18.39 52.78 -34.76
CA ALA A 10 -17.87 51.44 -34.63
C ALA A 10 -18.33 50.86 -33.28
N ALA A 11 -19.14 49.81 -33.31
CA ALA A 11 -19.41 49.00 -32.13
C ALA A 11 -18.16 48.16 -31.84
N ILE A 12 -17.41 48.53 -30.81
CA ILE A 12 -16.37 47.68 -30.24
C ILE A 12 -17.08 46.62 -29.41
N VAL A 13 -17.22 45.41 -29.96
CA VAL A 13 -17.58 44.24 -29.18
C VAL A 13 -16.34 43.85 -28.40
N VAL A 14 -16.30 44.17 -27.10
CA VAL A 14 -15.32 43.61 -26.18
C VAL A 14 -15.74 42.17 -25.93
N LEU A 15 -15.14 41.23 -26.65
CA LEU A 15 -15.25 39.81 -26.34
C LEU A 15 -14.46 39.60 -25.04
N SER A 16 -15.14 39.53 -23.91
CA SER A 16 -14.56 39.02 -22.68
C SER A 16 -14.25 37.54 -22.89
N ILE A 17 -12.99 37.24 -23.20
CA ILE A 17 -12.48 35.86 -23.17
C ILE A 17 -12.54 35.45 -21.70
N ILE A 18 -13.53 34.62 -21.34
CA ILE A 18 -13.49 33.90 -20.08
C ILE A 18 -12.37 32.87 -20.25
N THR A 19 -11.20 33.19 -19.71
CA THR A 19 -10.13 32.21 -19.54
C THR A 19 -10.55 31.25 -18.44
N PHE A 20 -10.81 29.99 -18.78
CA PHE A 20 -10.79 28.91 -17.80
C PHE A 20 -9.33 28.71 -17.35
N SER A 21 -8.96 29.38 -16.26
CA SER A 21 -7.84 28.97 -15.41
C SER A 21 -8.42 27.96 -14.41
N SER A 22 -7.89 26.77 -14.17
CA SER A 22 -6.70 26.04 -14.61
C SER A 22 -7.11 24.57 -14.61
N ILE A 23 -6.50 23.72 -15.43
CA ILE A 23 -6.48 22.27 -15.12
C ILE A 23 -5.85 22.18 -13.73
N ALA A 24 -6.60 21.76 -12.72
CA ALA A 24 -6.00 21.37 -11.46
C ALA A 24 -5.08 20.21 -11.81
N PHE A 25 -3.77 20.44 -11.78
CA PHE A 25 -2.83 19.33 -11.75
C PHE A 25 -3.11 18.60 -10.44
N SER A 26 -3.74 17.43 -10.51
CA SER A 26 -3.77 16.54 -9.36
C SER A 26 -2.35 16.05 -9.13
N SER A 27 -1.88 16.18 -7.91
CA SER A 27 -0.66 15.49 -7.47
C SER A 27 -0.98 14.03 -7.19
N GLU A 28 0.04 13.19 -7.09
CA GLU A 28 -0.12 11.79 -6.69
C GLU A 28 0.09 11.65 -5.19
N PHE A 29 -0.47 10.59 -4.60
CA PHE A 29 -0.11 10.16 -3.26
C PHE A 29 1.35 9.67 -3.24
N GLU A 30 2.03 9.78 -2.09
CA GLU A 30 3.35 9.16 -1.90
C GLU A 30 3.23 7.63 -1.91
N ILE A 31 2.17 7.10 -1.29
CA ILE A 31 1.78 5.68 -1.36
C ILE A 31 0.26 5.63 -1.58
N ALA A 32 -0.18 4.84 -2.55
CA ALA A 32 -1.58 4.49 -2.74
C ALA A 32 -1.62 3.09 -3.35
N SER A 33 -1.70 2.08 -2.49
CA SER A 33 -1.58 0.68 -2.89
C SER A 33 -2.76 -0.13 -2.38
N VAL A 34 -3.16 -1.14 -3.16
CA VAL A 34 -4.05 -2.21 -2.73
C VAL A 34 -3.47 -3.54 -3.18
N PHE A 35 -3.28 -4.45 -2.22
CA PHE A 35 -2.71 -5.75 -2.50
C PHE A 35 -3.31 -6.80 -1.56
N PHE A 36 -3.10 -8.06 -1.89
CA PHE A 36 -3.39 -9.17 -1.00
C PHE A 36 -2.15 -9.63 -0.27
N GLU A 37 -2.33 -9.96 1.00
CA GLU A 37 -1.42 -10.79 1.76
C GLU A 37 -2.09 -12.14 2.03
N LYS A 38 -1.32 -13.21 1.87
CA LYS A 38 -1.75 -14.57 2.15
C LYS A 38 -0.75 -15.24 3.07
N ASN A 39 -1.20 -15.70 4.22
CA ASN A 39 -0.43 -16.65 5.01
C ASN A 39 -0.60 -18.06 4.44
N ALA A 40 0.52 -18.72 4.11
CA ALA A 40 0.49 -20.09 3.62
C ALA A 40 0.35 -21.14 4.74
N THR A 41 0.63 -20.75 5.98
CA THR A 41 0.64 -21.64 7.15
C THR A 41 -0.79 -22.05 7.53
N ASP A 42 -1.72 -21.10 7.62
CA ASP A 42 -3.14 -21.36 7.89
C ASP A 42 -4.07 -21.12 6.69
N GLY A 43 -3.56 -20.49 5.63
CA GLY A 43 -4.19 -20.38 4.32
C GLY A 43 -5.19 -19.22 4.19
N ASP A 44 -5.22 -18.32 5.16
CA ASP A 44 -6.05 -17.12 5.10
C ASP A 44 -5.56 -16.12 4.05
N LEU A 45 -6.36 -15.09 3.81
CA LEU A 45 -6.10 -14.08 2.80
C LEU A 45 -6.74 -12.80 3.28
N GLU A 46 -6.00 -11.71 3.21
CA GLU A 46 -6.51 -10.39 3.49
C GLU A 46 -6.21 -9.40 2.38
N ALA A 47 -6.97 -8.31 2.37
CA ALA A 47 -6.77 -7.18 1.49
C ALA A 47 -6.27 -5.98 2.28
N ILE A 48 -5.09 -5.49 1.91
CA ILE A 48 -4.43 -4.37 2.55
C ILE A 48 -4.53 -3.14 1.65
N PHE A 49 -4.87 -2.00 2.24
CA PHE A 49 -4.75 -0.68 1.62
C PHE A 49 -3.75 0.15 2.39
N ALA A 50 -2.62 0.47 1.76
CA ALA A 50 -1.62 1.39 2.29
C ALA A 50 -1.73 2.73 1.56
N ILE A 51 -2.00 3.81 2.31
CA ILE A 51 -2.15 5.16 1.77
C ILE A 51 -1.27 6.13 2.56
N GLN A 52 -0.40 6.86 1.86
CA GLN A 52 0.38 7.96 2.41
C GLN A 52 0.26 9.19 1.51
N ALA A 53 -0.23 10.30 2.06
CA ALA A 53 -0.46 11.54 1.31
C ALA A 53 0.72 12.53 1.35
N GLY A 54 1.63 12.36 2.30
CA GLY A 54 2.72 13.31 2.58
C GLY A 54 2.52 14.13 3.85
N ASP A 55 3.30 15.20 4.02
CA ASP A 55 3.39 15.98 5.27
C ASP A 55 2.10 16.73 5.66
N GLU A 56 1.32 17.20 4.68
CA GLU A 56 0.11 18.00 4.93
C GLU A 56 -1.04 17.17 5.49
N GLY A 57 -1.14 15.90 5.10
CA GLY A 57 -2.24 15.02 5.44
C GLY A 57 -3.57 15.34 4.74
N LEU A 58 -4.48 14.37 4.82
CA LEU A 58 -5.78 14.35 4.14
C LEU A 58 -6.90 14.85 5.03
N GLU A 59 -7.65 15.84 4.55
CA GLU A 59 -8.98 16.18 5.05
C GLU A 59 -10.00 15.11 4.62
N THR A 60 -9.91 14.61 3.38
CA THR A 60 -10.79 13.55 2.87
C THR A 60 -10.03 12.49 2.12
N LEU A 61 -10.53 11.25 2.18
CA LEU A 61 -10.05 10.11 1.41
C LEU A 61 -11.25 9.34 0.84
N LEU A 62 -11.25 9.15 -0.47
CA LEU A 62 -12.18 8.29 -1.20
C LEU A 62 -11.38 7.24 -1.98
N VAL A 63 -11.68 5.97 -1.74
CA VAL A 63 -11.15 4.87 -2.56
C VAL A 63 -12.32 4.20 -3.27
N LEU A 64 -12.24 4.14 -4.59
CA LEU A 64 -13.20 3.47 -5.45
C LEU A 64 -12.56 2.21 -6.04
N GLY A 65 -13.20 1.06 -5.85
CA GLY A 65 -12.83 -0.17 -6.54
C GLY A 65 -13.52 -0.30 -7.91
N PRO A 66 -13.38 -1.47 -8.56
CA PRO A 66 -14.01 -1.76 -9.84
C PRO A 66 -15.50 -1.44 -9.88
N ASN A 67 -15.97 -0.95 -11.03
CA ASN A 67 -17.35 -0.46 -11.22
C ASN A 67 -17.75 0.72 -10.33
N ASN A 68 -16.78 1.54 -9.90
CA ASN A 68 -16.96 2.71 -9.03
C ASN A 68 -17.57 2.37 -7.67
N ARG A 69 -17.35 1.16 -7.15
CA ARG A 69 -17.79 0.78 -5.81
C ARG A 69 -16.96 1.55 -4.79
N THR A 70 -17.61 2.30 -3.90
CA THR A 70 -16.93 2.90 -2.75
C THR A 70 -16.40 1.82 -1.82
N MET A 71 -15.09 1.84 -1.59
CA MET A 71 -14.39 0.94 -0.66
C MET A 71 -14.11 1.68 0.66
N ILE A 72 -13.54 2.89 0.56
CA ILE A 72 -13.22 3.76 1.69
C ILE A 72 -13.79 5.15 1.40
N ASN A 73 -14.40 5.78 2.40
CA ASN A 73 -14.87 7.17 2.32
C ASN A 73 -14.77 7.80 3.72
N LEU A 74 -13.75 8.65 3.90
CA LEU A 74 -13.39 9.23 5.18
C LEU A 74 -13.30 10.74 5.11
N THR A 75 -13.55 11.36 6.26
CA THR A 75 -13.31 12.79 6.51
C THR A 75 -12.69 12.92 7.88
N THR A 76 -11.64 13.73 8.00
CA THR A 76 -10.91 13.92 9.25
C THR A 76 -11.01 15.35 9.74
N LEU A 77 -10.87 15.53 11.05
CA LEU A 77 -10.77 16.84 11.68
C LEU A 77 -9.29 17.07 12.03
N GLY A 78 -8.59 17.84 11.20
CA GLY A 78 -7.18 18.19 11.42
C GLY A 78 -6.17 17.35 10.64
N GLY A 79 -6.62 16.52 9.70
CA GLY A 79 -5.77 15.86 8.71
C GLY A 79 -5.18 14.54 9.20
N THR A 80 -4.98 13.61 8.26
CA THR A 80 -4.26 12.36 8.53
C THR A 80 -3.30 12.06 7.39
N ARG A 81 -2.05 11.80 7.73
CA ARG A 81 -0.97 11.62 6.75
C ARG A 81 -0.93 10.23 6.13
N GLU A 82 -1.33 9.24 6.91
CA GLU A 82 -1.16 7.83 6.58
C GLU A 82 -2.36 7.02 7.08
N TYR A 83 -2.75 6.04 6.27
CA TYR A 83 -3.74 5.04 6.64
C TYR A 83 -3.28 3.66 6.18
N GLU A 84 -3.55 2.71 7.03
CA GLU A 84 -3.46 1.29 6.73
C GLU A 84 -4.80 0.64 7.06
N PHE A 85 -5.34 -0.13 6.12
CA PHE A 85 -6.59 -0.84 6.31
C PHE A 85 -6.41 -2.29 5.88
N GLU A 86 -6.62 -3.18 6.83
CA GLU A 86 -6.68 -4.63 6.63
C GLU A 86 -8.13 -5.09 6.63
N SER A 87 -8.43 -6.08 5.81
CA SER A 87 -9.71 -6.77 5.86
C SER A 87 -9.69 -7.86 6.93
N PRO A 88 -10.83 -8.31 7.46
CA PRO A 88 -10.86 -9.56 8.23
C PRO A 88 -10.34 -10.74 7.40
N GLU A 89 -9.84 -11.77 8.08
CA GLU A 89 -9.33 -13.02 7.49
C GLU A 89 -10.35 -14.18 7.66
N PRO A 90 -11.39 -14.26 6.83
CA PRO A 90 -12.29 -15.40 6.87
C PRO A 90 -11.56 -16.65 6.36
N PRO A 91 -11.90 -17.84 6.88
CA PRO A 91 -11.27 -19.09 6.44
C PRO A 91 -11.57 -19.47 4.97
N ASP A 92 -12.55 -18.82 4.34
CA ASP A 92 -12.81 -18.96 2.89
C ASP A 92 -12.30 -17.71 2.15
N GLN A 93 -11.12 -17.84 1.54
CA GLN A 93 -10.47 -16.79 0.74
C GLN A 93 -11.38 -16.22 -0.38
N GLN A 94 -12.36 -17.00 -0.86
CA GLN A 94 -13.27 -16.53 -1.91
C GLN A 94 -14.16 -15.38 -1.41
N ILE A 95 -14.40 -15.29 -0.10
CA ILE A 95 -15.12 -14.16 0.52
C ILE A 95 -14.34 -12.86 0.30
N ILE A 96 -13.03 -12.88 0.54
CA ILE A 96 -12.15 -11.72 0.34
C ILE A 96 -11.96 -11.40 -1.13
N MET A 97 -11.67 -12.39 -1.97
CA MET A 97 -11.55 -12.18 -3.42
C MET A 97 -12.82 -11.59 -4.04
N ASN A 98 -14.01 -11.98 -3.57
CA ASN A 98 -15.27 -11.39 -4.03
C ASN A 98 -15.52 -9.98 -3.46
N ALA A 99 -15.11 -9.73 -2.21
CA ALA A 99 -15.23 -8.43 -1.56
C ALA A 99 -14.28 -7.39 -2.19
N TYR A 100 -13.11 -7.83 -2.67
CA TYR A 100 -12.05 -7.03 -3.28
C TYR A 100 -11.73 -7.58 -4.68
N PRO A 101 -12.57 -7.26 -5.68
CA PRO A 101 -12.44 -7.83 -7.03
C PRO A 101 -11.20 -7.30 -7.77
N GLU A 102 -10.65 -8.12 -8.67
CA GLU A 102 -9.56 -7.68 -9.56
C GLU A 102 -9.94 -6.44 -10.36
N GLY A 103 -8.96 -5.56 -10.57
CA GLY A 103 -9.08 -4.41 -11.44
C GLY A 103 -8.47 -3.14 -10.85
N THR A 104 -8.77 -2.01 -11.49
CA THR A 104 -8.24 -0.71 -11.09
C THR A 104 -9.01 -0.15 -9.90
N TYR A 105 -8.26 0.27 -8.90
CA TYR A 105 -8.71 1.05 -7.76
C TYR A 105 -8.25 2.49 -7.93
N LEU A 106 -9.15 3.44 -7.66
CA LEU A 106 -8.89 4.87 -7.76
C LEU A 106 -8.90 5.47 -6.36
N PHE A 107 -7.80 6.11 -6.00
CA PHE A 107 -7.60 6.84 -4.75
C PHE A 107 -7.76 8.33 -5.06
N VAL A 108 -8.63 9.00 -4.32
CA VAL A 108 -8.85 10.45 -4.42
C VAL A 108 -8.80 11.04 -3.02
N GLY A 109 -7.91 12.00 -2.82
CA GLY A 109 -7.73 12.67 -1.54
C GLY A 109 -7.82 14.18 -1.70
N ILE A 110 -8.30 14.86 -0.65
CA ILE A 110 -8.16 16.31 -0.51
C ILE A 110 -7.33 16.57 0.73
N THR A 111 -6.22 17.29 0.60
CA THR A 111 -5.37 17.66 1.73
C THR A 111 -5.98 18.80 2.54
N LEU A 112 -5.46 19.07 3.74
CA LEU A 112 -5.92 20.19 4.58
C LEU A 112 -5.82 21.57 3.92
N ASN A 113 -4.89 21.75 2.98
CA ASN A 113 -4.72 23.00 2.24
C ASN A 113 -5.60 23.07 0.97
N GLY A 114 -6.39 22.03 0.69
CA GLY A 114 -7.30 21.94 -0.45
C GLY A 114 -6.68 21.36 -1.73
N GLU A 115 -5.45 20.84 -1.68
CA GLU A 115 -4.85 20.13 -2.82
C GLU A 115 -5.53 18.79 -3.07
N MET A 116 -5.78 18.47 -4.33
CA MET A 116 -6.36 17.19 -4.73
C MET A 116 -5.26 16.21 -5.13
N LEU A 117 -5.23 15.07 -4.44
CA LEU A 117 -4.39 13.93 -4.77
C LEU A 117 -5.19 12.87 -5.52
N VAL A 118 -4.62 12.30 -6.58
CA VAL A 118 -5.22 11.22 -7.35
C VAL A 118 -4.16 10.19 -7.73
N SER A 119 -4.37 8.93 -7.34
CA SER A 119 -3.53 7.80 -7.73
C SER A 119 -4.40 6.60 -8.12
N GLN A 120 -3.81 5.65 -8.85
CA GLN A 120 -4.45 4.37 -9.16
C GLN A 120 -3.51 3.23 -8.82
N ASP A 121 -4.11 2.10 -8.44
CA ASP A 121 -3.42 0.83 -8.32
C ASP A 121 -4.28 -0.31 -8.90
N VAL A 122 -3.66 -1.44 -9.23
CA VAL A 122 -4.33 -2.59 -9.84
C VAL A 122 -4.19 -3.80 -8.94
N LEU A 123 -5.30 -4.21 -8.33
CA LEU A 123 -5.36 -5.47 -7.60
C LEU A 123 -5.50 -6.64 -8.58
N SER A 124 -4.61 -7.62 -8.47
CA SER A 124 -4.78 -8.94 -9.07
C SER A 124 -5.03 -9.97 -7.97
N HIS A 125 -5.66 -11.09 -8.30
CA HIS A 125 -5.80 -12.25 -7.42
C HIS A 125 -4.66 -13.27 -7.62
N GLN A 126 -3.67 -12.95 -8.48
CA GLN A 126 -2.48 -13.76 -8.65
C GLN A 126 -1.51 -13.53 -7.49
N LEU A 127 -1.26 -14.57 -6.71
CA LEU A 127 -0.28 -14.57 -5.64
C LEU A 127 1.07 -15.13 -6.14
N PRO A 128 2.21 -14.65 -5.62
CA PRO A 128 3.50 -15.28 -5.88
C PRO A 128 3.60 -16.65 -5.17
N ASP A 129 4.62 -17.44 -5.52
CA ASP A 129 4.98 -18.64 -4.74
C ASP A 129 5.60 -18.25 -3.38
N THR A 130 5.53 -19.14 -2.40
CA THR A 130 6.16 -18.93 -1.09
C THR A 130 7.65 -19.27 -1.10
N PRO A 131 8.45 -18.63 -0.23
CA PRO A 131 9.78 -19.13 0.09
C PRO A 131 9.70 -20.35 1.02
N THR A 132 10.78 -21.10 1.14
CA THR A 132 10.97 -22.13 2.17
C THR A 132 12.01 -21.64 3.17
N LEU A 133 11.68 -21.67 4.46
CA LEU A 133 12.61 -21.32 5.53
C LEU A 133 13.76 -22.34 5.59
N LEU A 134 14.99 -21.84 5.73
CA LEU A 134 16.19 -22.68 5.83
C LEU A 134 16.90 -22.54 7.19
N SER A 135 16.83 -21.36 7.81
CA SER A 135 17.38 -21.09 9.14
C SER A 135 16.73 -19.83 9.73
N PRO A 136 16.42 -19.78 11.04
CA PRO A 136 16.34 -20.94 11.93
C PRO A 136 15.33 -21.97 11.39
N SER A 137 15.34 -23.19 11.91
CA SER A 137 14.28 -24.17 11.59
C SER A 137 12.96 -23.69 12.21
N GLU A 138 11.84 -24.12 11.63
CA GLU A 138 10.51 -23.89 12.21
C GLU A 138 10.48 -24.37 13.67
N GLU A 139 10.01 -23.50 14.57
CA GLU A 139 9.90 -23.73 16.02
C GLU A 139 11.24 -24.10 16.70
N GLU A 140 12.39 -23.70 16.13
CA GLU A 140 13.71 -23.99 16.71
C GLU A 140 13.90 -23.28 18.06
N ILE A 141 14.38 -24.01 19.06
CA ILE A 141 14.67 -23.51 20.41
C ILE A 141 16.19 -23.41 20.61
N GLY A 142 16.62 -22.37 21.32
CA GLY A 142 18.04 -22.14 21.61
C GLY A 142 18.76 -21.41 20.47
N VAL A 143 18.03 -20.60 19.71
CA VAL A 143 18.58 -19.82 18.59
C VAL A 143 19.53 -18.74 19.13
N PRO A 144 20.77 -18.62 18.60
CA PRO A 144 21.70 -17.57 19.02
C PRO A 144 21.17 -16.15 18.76
N LEU A 145 21.49 -15.19 19.62
CA LEU A 145 21.04 -13.79 19.49
C LEU A 145 21.59 -13.05 18.26
N ASN A 146 22.60 -13.62 17.59
CA ASN A 146 23.17 -13.12 16.34
C ASN A 146 22.78 -14.01 15.14
N THR A 147 21.60 -14.63 15.20
CA THR A 147 21.10 -15.53 14.15
C THR A 147 20.96 -14.83 12.81
N ILE A 148 21.09 -15.61 11.74
CA ILE A 148 20.82 -15.19 10.37
C ILE A 148 19.58 -15.95 9.92
N ILE A 149 18.55 -15.19 9.56
CA ILE A 149 17.35 -15.71 8.93
C ILE A 149 17.66 -15.95 7.46
N SER A 150 17.32 -17.11 6.92
CA SER A 150 17.59 -17.46 5.52
C SER A 150 16.50 -18.34 4.93
N TRP A 151 16.25 -18.17 3.64
CA TRP A 151 15.17 -18.84 2.91
C TRP A 151 15.57 -19.21 1.48
N SER A 152 14.73 -19.98 0.80
CA SER A 152 14.93 -20.33 -0.61
C SER A 152 14.56 -19.17 -1.55
N ALA A 153 15.32 -19.01 -2.64
CA ALA A 153 14.95 -18.10 -3.71
C ALA A 153 13.64 -18.53 -4.40
N VAL A 154 12.82 -17.57 -4.80
CA VAL A 154 11.51 -17.76 -5.42
C VAL A 154 11.51 -17.13 -6.81
N PRO A 155 11.25 -17.89 -7.89
CA PRO A 155 11.12 -17.33 -9.22
C PRO A 155 10.02 -16.27 -9.28
N CYS A 156 10.27 -15.16 -9.99
CA CYS A 156 9.34 -14.03 -10.16
C CYS A 156 9.10 -13.16 -8.91
N ALA A 157 9.78 -13.41 -7.79
CA ALA A 157 9.86 -12.46 -6.69
C ALA A 157 10.46 -11.14 -7.17
N VAL A 158 9.82 -10.01 -6.84
CA VAL A 158 10.42 -8.67 -7.02
C VAL A 158 11.17 -8.25 -5.76
N SER A 159 10.63 -8.61 -4.60
CA SER A 159 11.25 -8.41 -3.30
C SER A 159 10.83 -9.49 -2.32
N TYR A 160 11.50 -9.54 -1.18
CA TYR A 160 11.04 -10.22 0.02
C TYR A 160 10.65 -9.18 1.07
N PHE A 161 9.66 -9.52 1.89
CA PHE A 161 9.39 -8.86 3.16
C PHE A 161 9.68 -9.85 4.26
N VAL A 162 10.38 -9.41 5.30
CA VAL A 162 10.72 -10.22 6.47
C VAL A 162 10.31 -9.44 7.69
N GLU A 163 9.57 -10.08 8.58
CA GLU A 163 9.20 -9.55 9.88
C GLU A 163 9.62 -10.51 10.99
N VAL A 164 10.13 -9.94 12.08
CA VAL A 164 10.46 -10.64 13.31
C VAL A 164 9.83 -9.86 14.46
N GLU A 165 8.87 -10.46 15.14
CA GLU A 165 8.11 -9.79 16.20
C GLU A 165 8.12 -10.58 17.51
N SER A 166 8.09 -9.86 18.62
CA SER A 166 7.69 -10.32 19.94
C SER A 166 6.84 -9.24 20.62
N ASP A 167 6.29 -9.54 21.80
CA ASP A 167 5.51 -8.58 22.61
C ASP A 167 6.19 -7.22 22.85
N GLU A 168 7.52 -7.15 22.78
CA GLU A 168 8.30 -5.95 23.07
C GLU A 168 8.92 -5.29 21.82
N PHE A 169 9.08 -6.03 20.72
CA PHE A 169 9.87 -5.59 19.57
C PHE A 169 9.34 -6.13 18.26
N SER A 170 9.21 -5.28 17.25
CA SER A 170 9.04 -5.68 15.84
C SER A 170 10.22 -5.14 15.00
N PHE A 171 10.66 -5.98 14.07
CA PHE A 171 11.67 -5.68 13.06
C PHE A 171 11.16 -6.11 11.70
N GLU A 172 11.04 -5.16 10.79
CA GLU A 172 10.62 -5.41 9.42
C GLU A 172 11.71 -5.01 8.42
N ALA A 173 11.80 -5.76 7.32
CA ALA A 173 12.72 -5.47 6.24
C ALA A 173 12.15 -5.84 4.87
N LYS A 174 12.09 -4.87 3.96
CA LYS A 174 11.86 -5.09 2.53
C LYS A 174 13.19 -5.22 1.79
N LEU A 175 13.44 -6.38 1.19
CA LEU A 175 14.71 -6.77 0.58
C LEU A 175 14.55 -7.02 -0.92
N PRO A 176 15.55 -6.67 -1.76
CA PRO A 176 15.50 -7.00 -3.18
C PRO A 176 15.52 -8.53 -3.37
N CYS A 177 14.90 -9.03 -4.45
CA CYS A 177 14.78 -10.48 -4.70
C CYS A 177 16.11 -11.24 -4.84
N SER A 178 17.24 -10.54 -5.00
CA SER A 178 18.58 -11.15 -5.01
C SER A 178 19.08 -11.53 -3.60
N VAL A 179 18.39 -11.12 -2.54
CA VAL A 179 18.76 -11.39 -1.15
C VAL A 179 17.86 -12.49 -0.60
N THR A 180 18.47 -13.52 -0.01
CA THR A 180 17.76 -14.67 0.58
C THR A 180 18.18 -14.95 2.01
N ASN A 181 18.76 -13.95 2.67
CA ASN A 181 19.10 -13.99 4.09
C ASN A 181 19.23 -12.58 4.65
N ILE A 182 19.01 -12.45 5.95
CA ILE A 182 19.21 -11.22 6.71
C ILE A 182 19.65 -11.57 8.14
N GLY A 183 20.61 -10.82 8.67
CA GLY A 183 20.92 -10.85 10.10
C GLY A 183 19.98 -9.92 10.85
N VAL A 184 19.44 -10.39 11.98
CA VAL A 184 18.64 -9.55 12.86
C VAL A 184 19.56 -8.50 13.51
N PRO A 185 19.14 -7.22 13.65
CA PRO A 185 19.99 -6.18 14.24
C PRO A 185 20.52 -6.52 15.63
N ASP A 186 21.74 -6.08 15.93
CA ASP A 186 22.37 -6.30 17.23
C ASP A 186 21.49 -5.75 18.38
N ASN A 187 21.32 -6.54 19.44
CA ASN A 187 20.49 -6.25 20.63
C ASN A 187 18.99 -6.17 20.37
N PHE A 188 18.50 -6.62 19.21
CA PHE A 188 17.07 -6.80 18.97
C PHE A 188 16.54 -8.07 19.63
N LEU A 189 17.31 -9.16 19.55
CA LEU A 189 16.95 -10.44 20.16
C LEU A 189 17.31 -10.49 21.65
N SER A 190 16.31 -10.75 22.48
CA SER A 190 16.43 -11.02 23.92
C SER A 190 16.61 -12.53 24.16
N PRO A 191 17.33 -12.96 25.22
CA PRO A 191 17.45 -14.37 25.58
C PRO A 191 16.13 -14.97 26.07
N ASP A 192 15.98 -16.29 25.95
CA ASP A 192 14.79 -17.05 26.39
C ASP A 192 13.44 -16.44 25.91
N THR A 193 13.42 -15.89 24.69
CA THR A 193 12.27 -15.15 24.14
C THR A 193 11.80 -15.83 22.85
N GLU A 194 10.51 -16.06 22.75
CA GLU A 194 9.87 -16.52 21.51
C GLU A 194 9.61 -15.33 20.59
N TYR A 195 9.91 -15.53 19.30
CA TYR A 195 9.65 -14.56 18.25
C TYR A 195 8.79 -15.22 17.17
N GLU A 196 7.81 -14.47 16.67
CA GLU A 196 7.13 -14.76 15.42
C GLU A 196 8.01 -14.32 14.25
N LEU A 197 8.05 -15.15 13.20
CA LEU A 197 8.84 -14.93 12.00
C LEU A 197 7.93 -15.07 10.79
N GLN A 198 7.78 -13.98 10.04
CA GLN A 198 7.08 -13.95 8.77
C GLN A 198 8.06 -13.67 7.63
N ILE A 199 7.97 -14.46 6.55
CA ILE A 199 8.74 -14.25 5.33
C ILE A 199 7.81 -14.31 4.14
N CYS A 200 7.66 -13.18 3.45
CA CYS A 200 6.78 -13.05 2.30
C CYS A 200 7.57 -12.88 1.00
N THR A 201 7.14 -13.60 -0.04
CA THR A 201 7.48 -13.22 -1.41
C THR A 201 6.56 -12.09 -1.86
N VAL A 202 7.11 -11.04 -2.46
CA VAL A 202 6.32 -9.92 -3.02
C VAL A 202 6.35 -9.98 -4.54
N SER A 203 5.17 -9.97 -5.16
CA SER A 203 4.99 -9.93 -6.60
C SER A 203 5.15 -8.50 -7.17
N SER A 204 5.24 -8.37 -8.49
CA SER A 204 5.29 -7.05 -9.14
C SER A 204 4.02 -6.21 -8.96
N GLY A 205 2.89 -6.84 -8.64
CA GLY A 205 1.61 -6.17 -8.35
C GLY A 205 1.39 -5.92 -6.87
N GLY A 206 2.43 -6.06 -6.03
CA GLY A 206 2.34 -5.81 -4.59
C GLY A 206 1.88 -7.01 -3.77
N ASN A 207 1.10 -7.94 -4.35
CA ASN A 207 0.64 -9.12 -3.61
C ASN A 207 1.76 -9.91 -2.93
N MET A 208 1.47 -10.38 -1.73
CA MET A 208 2.37 -11.07 -0.81
C MET A 208 1.87 -12.48 -0.53
N HIS A 209 2.79 -13.44 -0.45
CA HIS A 209 2.50 -14.80 -0.01
C HIS A 209 3.58 -15.20 0.98
N CYS A 210 3.14 -15.40 2.22
CA CYS A 210 3.96 -15.46 3.40
C CYS A 210 4.02 -16.88 3.95
N ILE A 211 5.14 -17.21 4.57
CA ILE A 211 5.22 -18.29 5.54
C ILE A 211 5.38 -17.66 6.91
N GLU A 212 4.73 -18.26 7.90
CA GLU A 212 4.85 -17.86 9.30
C GLU A 212 5.23 -19.05 10.17
N THR A 213 6.11 -18.80 11.13
CA THR A 213 6.55 -19.76 12.14
C THR A 213 7.07 -19.01 13.36
N THR A 214 7.54 -19.74 14.37
CA THR A 214 8.23 -19.17 15.53
C THR A 214 9.64 -19.70 15.67
N PHE A 215 10.46 -19.01 16.47
CA PHE A 215 11.68 -19.56 17.04
C PHE A 215 11.91 -18.99 18.44
N THR A 216 12.63 -19.72 19.29
CA THR A 216 12.97 -19.28 20.65
C THR A 216 14.47 -19.12 20.81
N THR A 217 14.90 -17.99 21.34
CA THR A 217 16.31 -17.69 21.59
C THR A 217 16.88 -18.48 22.79
N GLN A 218 18.21 -18.61 22.82
CA GLN A 218 18.97 -19.24 23.91
C GLN A 218 19.09 -18.38 25.18
#